data_AF-A0A0B1RWF0-F1
#
_entry.id   AF-A0A0B1RWF0-F1
#
_cell.length_a   1.000
_cell.length_b   1.000
_cell.length_c   1.000
_cell.angle_alpha   90.00
_cell.angle_beta   90.00
_cell.angle_gamma   90.00
#
_symmetry.space_group_name_H-M   'P 1'
#
loop_
_entity.id
_entity.type
_entity.pdbx_description
1 polymer ?
#
loop_
_entity_poly.entity_id
_entity_poly.type
_entity_poly.pdbx_seq_one_letter_code
_entity_poly.pdbx_strand_id
1 'polypeptide(L)'
;MGASIATIAASYILKWGMWDPKDIRLITLGQPRTGDYDFADWHSAAFPYSYRVVHHHDPVPHEPKLGGADSAFHHRYEVWYDNDMAVGQPYTICPEADGDYCSNTADNNAGMEHLWYFDINVKEWGLNGCPSS
;
A
#
# COMPACT_ATOMS: atom_id res chain seq x y z
N MET A 1 -1.40 -5.40 7.86
CA MET A 1 -2.47 -5.04 8.83
C MET A 1 -2.55 -3.52 9.06
N GLY A 2 -1.53 -2.86 9.61
CA GLY A 2 -1.57 -1.41 9.90
C GLY A 2 -1.90 -0.53 8.69
N ALA A 3 -1.42 -0.90 7.50
CA ALA A 3 -1.70 -0.23 6.24
C ALA A 3 -3.21 -0.12 5.94
N SER A 4 -3.96 -1.23 5.93
CA SER A 4 -5.42 -1.20 5.70
C SER A 4 -6.18 -0.40 6.76
N ILE A 5 -5.74 -0.47 8.02
CA ILE A 5 -6.33 0.32 9.10
C ILE A 5 -6.14 1.82 8.83
N ALA A 6 -4.94 2.23 8.39
CA ALA A 6 -4.66 3.62 8.04
C ALA A 6 -5.55 4.09 6.87
N THR A 7 -5.76 3.24 5.86
CA THR A 7 -6.66 3.53 4.72
C THR A 7 -8.11 3.72 5.16
N ILE A 8 -8.63 2.83 6.01
CA ILE A 8 -9.98 2.96 6.57
C ILE A 8 -10.08 4.20 7.46
N ALA A 9 -9.07 4.48 8.28
CA ALA A 9 -9.06 5.65 9.16
C ALA A 9 -9.04 6.96 8.35
N ALA A 10 -8.20 7.07 7.32
CA ALA A 10 -8.17 8.22 6.43
C ALA A 10 -9.52 8.40 5.73
N SER A 11 -10.11 7.31 5.22
CA SER A 11 -11.43 7.28 4.61
C SER A 11 -12.50 7.83 5.55
N TYR A 12 -12.49 7.40 6.81
CA TYR A 12 -13.42 7.87 7.84
C TYR A 12 -13.26 9.37 8.09
N ILE A 13 -12.04 9.84 8.29
CA ILE A 13 -11.71 11.26 8.54
C ILE A 13 -12.27 12.14 7.41
N LEU A 14 -12.05 11.74 6.15
CA LEU A 14 -12.55 12.46 4.97
C LEU A 14 -14.08 12.39 4.88
N LYS A 15 -14.66 11.20 5.06
CA LYS A 15 -16.11 10.96 4.91
C LYS A 15 -16.94 11.80 5.89
N TRP A 16 -16.43 12.02 7.09
CA TRP A 16 -17.09 12.81 8.13
C TRP A 16 -16.72 14.29 8.12
N GLY A 17 -15.97 14.75 7.11
CA GLY A 17 -15.63 16.17 6.96
C GLY A 17 -14.74 16.70 8.08
N MET A 18 -13.92 15.84 8.69
CA MET A 18 -12.99 16.27 9.75
C MET A 18 -11.81 17.05 9.16
N TRP A 19 -11.40 16.72 7.93
CA TRP A 19 -10.33 17.38 7.18
C TRP A 19 -10.68 17.40 5.68
N ASP A 20 -10.22 18.45 4.98
CA ASP A 20 -10.33 18.52 3.53
C ASP A 20 -9.39 17.49 2.88
N PRO A 21 -9.76 16.90 1.72
CA PRO A 21 -8.93 15.90 1.05
C PRO A 21 -7.51 16.36 0.70
N LYS A 22 -7.35 17.65 0.38
CA LYS A 22 -6.05 18.28 0.05
C LYS A 22 -5.08 18.31 1.24
N ASP A 23 -5.61 18.24 2.45
CA ASP A 23 -4.84 18.32 3.70
C ASP A 23 -4.49 16.93 4.25
N ILE A 24 -4.92 15.87 3.56
CA ILE A 24 -4.62 14.48 3.91
C ILE A 24 -3.57 13.93 2.95
N ARG A 25 -2.51 13.35 3.51
CA ARG A 25 -1.52 12.55 2.78
C ARG A 25 -1.51 11.14 3.34
N LEU A 26 -1.94 10.17 2.55
CA LEU A 26 -1.93 8.76 2.93
C LEU A 26 -0.78 8.04 2.22
N ILE A 27 0.11 7.44 3.01
CA ILE A 27 1.15 6.53 2.51
C ILE A 27 1.06 5.26 3.34
N THR A 28 0.95 4.12 2.68
CA THR A 28 0.89 2.81 3.31
C THR A 28 1.99 1.90 2.79
N LEU A 29 2.47 0.98 3.62
CA LEU A 29 3.52 0.01 3.28
C LEU A 29 2.90 -1.39 3.28
N GLY A 30 3.04 -2.14 2.19
CA GLY A 30 2.60 -3.53 2.12
C GLY A 30 1.10 -3.70 2.37
N GLN A 31 0.29 -2.79 1.80
CA GLN A 31 -1.15 -2.74 2.08
C GLN A 31 -1.91 -3.89 1.41
N PRO A 32 -2.58 -4.79 2.16
CA PRO A 32 -3.50 -5.78 1.58
C PRO A 32 -4.76 -5.12 1.02
N ARG A 33 -5.49 -5.83 0.15
CA ARG A 33 -6.77 -5.34 -0.39
C ARG A 33 -7.73 -5.07 0.77
N THR A 34 -8.37 -3.91 0.77
CA THR A 34 -8.96 -3.34 2.00
C THR A 34 -10.48 -3.23 1.96
N GLY A 35 -11.07 -3.00 0.79
CA GLY A 35 -12.52 -2.87 0.65
C GLY A 35 -13.02 -3.43 -0.66
N ASP A 36 -14.33 -3.36 -0.89
CA ASP A 36 -14.95 -3.75 -2.14
C ASP A 36 -14.62 -2.77 -3.28
N TYR A 37 -15.18 -3.03 -4.46
CA TYR A 37 -14.95 -2.22 -5.65
C TYR A 37 -15.41 -0.77 -5.45
N ASP A 38 -16.59 -0.56 -4.87
CA ASP A 38 -17.16 0.77 -4.66
C ASP A 38 -16.30 1.59 -3.69
N PHE A 39 -15.77 0.95 -2.63
CA PHE A 39 -14.81 1.57 -1.73
C PHE A 39 -13.52 1.95 -2.47
N ALA A 40 -12.96 1.03 -3.26
CA ALA A 40 -11.71 1.27 -3.98
C ALA A 40 -11.83 2.40 -5.02
N ASP A 41 -12.93 2.45 -5.77
CA ASP A 41 -13.21 3.50 -6.75
C ASP A 41 -13.41 4.86 -6.06
N TRP A 42 -14.25 4.90 -5.02
CA TRP A 42 -14.46 6.11 -4.23
C TRP A 42 -13.15 6.62 -3.62
N HIS A 43 -12.35 5.74 -3.01
CA HIS A 43 -11.10 6.11 -2.38
C HIS A 43 -10.11 6.68 -3.41
N SER A 44 -10.05 6.06 -4.59
CA SER A 44 -9.24 6.53 -5.71
C SER A 44 -9.61 7.94 -6.14
N ALA A 45 -10.90 8.29 -6.13
CA ALA A 45 -11.38 9.62 -6.48
C ALA A 45 -11.25 10.64 -5.33
N ALA A 46 -11.42 10.20 -4.08
CA ALA A 46 -11.51 11.06 -2.91
C ALA A 46 -10.15 11.62 -2.48
N PHE A 47 -9.07 10.83 -2.57
CA PHE A 47 -7.76 11.22 -2.06
C PHE A 47 -6.83 11.72 -3.19
N PRO A 48 -6.45 13.01 -3.20
CA PRO A 48 -5.50 13.52 -4.18
C PRO A 48 -4.07 13.01 -3.93
N TYR A 49 -3.75 12.61 -2.70
CA TYR A 49 -2.45 12.09 -2.30
C TYR A 49 -2.60 10.81 -1.48
N SER A 50 -2.65 9.68 -2.18
CA SER A 50 -2.75 8.34 -1.58
C SER A 50 -1.89 7.35 -2.36
N TYR A 51 -0.87 6.80 -1.69
CA TYR A 51 0.09 5.87 -2.28
C TYR A 51 0.26 4.63 -1.42
N ARG A 52 0.13 3.46 -2.05
CA ARG A 52 0.51 2.17 -1.49
C ARG A 52 1.91 1.83 -1.98
N VAL A 53 2.86 1.66 -1.09
CA VAL A 53 4.23 1.28 -1.42
C VAL A 53 4.36 -0.23 -1.26
N VAL A 54 4.82 -0.90 -2.31
CA VAL A 54 5.01 -2.35 -2.36
C VAL A 54 6.49 -2.65 -2.62
N HIS A 55 7.07 -3.50 -1.77
CA HIS A 55 8.45 -3.92 -1.88
C HIS A 55 8.55 -5.29 -2.57
N HIS A 56 9.25 -5.32 -3.69
CA HIS A 56 9.67 -6.51 -4.43
C HIS A 56 8.51 -7.51 -4.59
N HIS A 57 8.69 -8.73 -4.11
CA HIS A 57 7.78 -9.87 -4.22
C HIS A 57 6.98 -10.11 -2.91
N ASP A 58 6.66 -9.04 -2.17
CA ASP A 58 5.86 -9.09 -0.95
C ASP A 58 4.48 -9.71 -1.21
N PRO A 59 4.11 -10.85 -0.58
CA PRO A 59 2.79 -11.48 -0.78
C PRO A 59 1.63 -10.68 -0.18
N VAL A 60 1.86 -9.83 0.81
CA VAL A 60 0.78 -9.25 1.64
C VAL A 60 -0.15 -8.33 0.85
N PRO A 61 0.33 -7.44 -0.04
CA PRO A 61 -0.54 -6.65 -0.90
C PRO A 61 -1.50 -7.48 -1.76
N HIS A 62 -1.17 -8.74 -2.05
CA HIS A 62 -1.96 -9.58 -2.94
C HIS A 62 -3.06 -10.36 -2.22
N GLU A 63 -3.25 -10.12 -0.92
CA GLU A 63 -4.29 -10.74 -0.12
C GLU A 63 -5.40 -9.74 0.29
N PRO A 64 -6.67 -10.17 0.39
CA PRO A 64 -7.20 -11.41 -0.21
C PRO A 64 -7.07 -11.37 -1.74
N LYS A 65 -6.97 -12.54 -2.38
CA LYS A 65 -6.80 -12.66 -3.85
C LYS A 65 -7.95 -12.03 -4.64
N LEU A 66 -7.61 -11.37 -5.75
CA LEU A 66 -8.59 -10.82 -6.69
C LEU A 66 -9.51 -11.94 -7.23
N GLY A 67 -10.82 -11.71 -7.22
CA GLY A 67 -11.80 -12.70 -7.66
C GLY A 67 -12.00 -13.89 -6.71
N GLY A 68 -11.43 -13.84 -5.49
CA GLY A 68 -11.70 -14.79 -4.42
C GLY A 68 -13.06 -14.59 -3.75
N ALA A 69 -13.37 -15.45 -2.77
CA ALA A 69 -14.60 -15.37 -1.97
C ALA A 69 -14.75 -14.00 -1.28
N ASP A 70 -13.63 -13.45 -0.82
CA ASP A 70 -13.52 -12.09 -0.29
C ASP A 70 -13.09 -11.16 -1.43
N SER A 71 -14.05 -10.75 -2.27
CA SER A 71 -13.81 -9.84 -3.39
C SER A 71 -13.45 -8.44 -2.90
N ALA A 72 -12.18 -8.24 -2.55
CA ALA A 72 -11.62 -6.95 -2.21
C ALA A 72 -10.76 -6.41 -3.36
N PHE A 73 -10.57 -5.09 -3.36
CA PHE A 73 -9.87 -4.35 -4.40
C PHE A 73 -8.91 -3.33 -3.79
N HIS A 74 -7.85 -3.03 -4.53
CA HIS A 74 -6.97 -1.90 -4.27
C HIS A 74 -7.52 -0.61 -4.87
N HIS A 75 -7.22 0.49 -4.19
CA HIS A 75 -7.32 1.84 -4.74
C HIS A 75 -5.98 2.26 -5.37
N ARG A 76 -6.01 3.27 -6.25
CA ARG A 76 -4.79 3.94 -6.74
C ARG A 76 -4.14 4.78 -5.62
N TYR A 77 -2.86 5.10 -5.66
CA TYR A 77 -1.81 4.66 -6.59
C TYR A 77 -0.95 3.58 -5.95
N GLU A 78 -0.29 2.75 -6.75
CA GLU A 78 0.79 1.88 -6.29
C GLU A 78 2.16 2.45 -6.66
N VAL A 79 3.11 2.37 -5.73
CA VAL A 79 4.53 2.60 -5.97
C VAL A 79 5.24 1.29 -5.72
N TRP A 80 5.73 0.67 -6.79
CA TRP A 80 6.35 -0.64 -6.73
C TRP A 80 7.86 -0.53 -6.94
N TYR A 81 8.60 -1.08 -5.98
CA TYR A 81 10.05 -1.20 -6.04
C TYR A 81 10.42 -2.66 -6.30
N ASP A 82 10.86 -2.96 -7.52
CA ASP A 82 11.40 -4.28 -7.87
C ASP A 82 12.93 -4.32 -7.61
N ASN A 83 13.32 -3.97 -6.39
CA ASN A 83 14.69 -3.89 -5.87
C ASN A 83 14.67 -3.70 -4.34
N ASP A 84 15.84 -3.51 -3.72
CA ASP A 84 16.05 -3.33 -2.28
C ASP A 84 15.57 -1.99 -1.69
N MET A 85 15.01 -1.10 -2.51
CA MET A 85 14.58 0.26 -2.13
C MET A 85 15.69 1.16 -1.58
N ALA A 86 16.96 0.83 -1.80
CA ALA A 86 18.06 1.68 -1.36
C ALA A 86 17.94 3.09 -1.96
N VAL A 87 18.50 4.09 -1.27
CA VAL A 87 18.40 5.49 -1.71
C VAL A 87 18.92 5.65 -3.14
N GLY A 88 18.06 6.18 -4.03
CA GLY A 88 18.37 6.40 -5.44
C GLY A 88 18.01 5.25 -6.38
N GLN A 89 17.51 4.13 -5.86
CA GLN A 89 17.00 3.03 -6.69
C GLN A 89 15.71 3.43 -7.42
N PRO A 90 15.49 2.89 -8.63
CA PRO A 90 14.31 3.21 -9.42
C PRO A 90 13.06 2.56 -8.83
N TYR A 91 11.90 3.12 -9.17
CA TYR A 91 10.59 2.56 -8.83
C TYR A 91 9.60 2.83 -9.97
N THR A 92 8.53 2.05 -9.98
CA THR A 92 7.43 2.21 -10.93
C THR A 92 6.23 2.80 -10.21
N ILE A 93 5.64 3.88 -10.74
CA ILE A 93 4.34 4.39 -10.29
C ILE A 93 3.26 3.79 -11.18
N CYS A 94 2.31 3.12 -10.57
CA CYS A 94 1.22 2.42 -11.26
C CYS A 94 -0.08 3.21 -11.04
N PRO A 95 -0.65 3.81 -12.10
CA PRO A 95 -1.82 4.67 -11.98
C PRO A 95 -3.15 3.95 -11.80
N GLU A 96 -3.21 2.67 -12.16
CA GLU A 96 -4.41 1.85 -12.06
C GLU A 96 -4.71 1.48 -10.60
N ALA A 97 -5.94 1.02 -10.34
CA ALA A 97 -6.43 0.72 -8.99
C ALA A 97 -6.16 -0.74 -8.57
N ASP A 98 -6.62 -1.73 -9.35
CA ASP A 98 -6.34 -3.17 -9.15
C ASP A 98 -6.47 -3.93 -10.48
N GLY A 99 -5.85 -5.12 -10.58
CA GLY A 99 -5.75 -5.91 -11.82
C GLY A 99 -4.33 -6.43 -12.10
N ASP A 100 -4.14 -7.08 -13.24
CA ASP A 100 -2.90 -7.78 -13.61
C ASP A 100 -1.81 -6.82 -14.15
N TYR A 101 -1.35 -5.88 -13.32
CA TYR A 101 -0.28 -4.94 -13.62
C TYR A 101 0.62 -4.69 -12.40
N CYS A 102 1.82 -4.13 -12.62
CA CYS A 102 2.81 -3.86 -11.57
C CYS A 102 3.13 -5.06 -10.67
N SER A 103 3.10 -4.92 -9.35
CA SER A 103 3.47 -6.02 -8.44
C SER A 103 2.59 -7.27 -8.66
N ASN A 104 1.35 -7.13 -9.13
CA ASN A 104 0.52 -8.29 -9.49
C ASN A 104 1.07 -9.13 -10.65
N THR A 105 2.07 -8.65 -11.41
CA THR A 105 2.73 -9.41 -12.47
C THR A 105 3.93 -10.25 -12.00
N ALA A 106 4.40 -10.01 -10.77
CA ALA A 106 5.55 -10.69 -10.19
C ALA A 106 5.15 -11.98 -9.44
N ASP A 107 6.16 -12.78 -9.08
CA ASP A 107 5.98 -13.97 -8.26
C ASP A 107 5.98 -13.61 -6.76
N ASN A 108 4.82 -13.21 -6.25
CA ASN A 108 4.63 -12.63 -4.93
C ASN A 108 4.59 -13.69 -3.80
N ASN A 109 5.68 -14.44 -3.65
CA ASN A 109 5.82 -15.53 -2.68
C ASN A 109 6.93 -15.28 -1.64
N ALA A 110 7.51 -14.08 -1.60
CA ALA A 110 8.66 -13.75 -0.76
C ALA A 110 8.24 -13.00 0.52
N GLY A 111 7.72 -13.73 1.51
CA GLY A 111 7.20 -13.14 2.76
C GLY A 111 8.21 -12.32 3.57
N MET A 112 9.52 -12.52 3.36
CA MET A 112 10.56 -11.70 3.99
C MET A 112 10.58 -10.27 3.45
N GLU A 113 10.23 -10.05 2.18
CA GLU A 113 10.23 -8.73 1.56
C GLU A 113 9.23 -7.78 2.23
N HIS A 114 8.15 -8.31 2.82
CA HIS A 114 7.20 -7.55 3.62
C HIS A 114 7.82 -6.81 4.82
N LEU A 115 9.01 -7.23 5.27
CA LEU A 115 9.68 -6.64 6.43
C LEU A 115 10.66 -5.53 6.06
N TRP A 116 10.92 -5.28 4.79
CA TRP A 116 11.94 -4.35 4.33
C TRP A 116 11.33 -3.20 3.55
N TYR A 117 11.68 -1.98 3.94
CA TYR A 117 11.32 -0.76 3.22
C TYR A 117 12.47 0.24 3.32
N PHE A 118 12.90 0.76 2.17
CA PHE A 118 14.01 1.71 2.07
C PHE A 118 15.33 1.21 2.69
N ASP A 119 15.71 -0.03 2.39
CA ASP A 119 16.89 -0.72 2.97
C ASP A 119 16.87 -0.82 4.52
N ILE A 120 15.67 -0.74 5.12
CA ILE A 120 15.47 -0.86 6.56
C ILE A 120 14.50 -2.02 6.83
N ASN A 121 14.92 -2.95 7.68
CA ASN A 121 14.01 -3.92 8.28
C ASN A 121 13.11 -3.20 9.29
N VAL A 122 11.87 -2.87 8.88
CA VAL A 122 10.97 -2.02 9.67
C VAL A 122 10.56 -2.65 11.00
N LYS A 123 10.52 -3.99 11.06
CA LYS A 123 10.21 -4.72 12.29
C LYS A 123 11.34 -4.59 13.30
N GLU A 124 12.57 -4.85 12.89
CA GLU A 124 13.75 -4.71 13.76
C GLU A 124 13.98 -3.25 14.15
N TRP A 125 13.84 -2.32 13.21
CA TRP A 125 13.94 -0.89 13.47
C TRP A 125 12.95 -0.42 14.55
N GLY A 126 11.69 -0.88 14.47
CA GLY A 126 10.69 -0.60 15.49
C GLY A 126 11.02 -1.23 16.85
N LEU A 127 11.48 -2.49 16.88
CA LEU A 127 11.90 -3.16 18.12
C LEU A 127 13.11 -2.49 18.79
N ASN A 128 13.98 -1.86 17.99
CA ASN A 128 15.14 -1.11 18.46
C ASN A 128 14.82 0.33 18.90
N GLY A 129 13.53 0.69 18.99
CA GLY A 129 13.10 2.01 19.48
C GLY A 129 13.20 3.11 18.43
N CYS A 130 13.08 2.77 17.15
CA CYS A 130 13.07 3.72 16.04
C CYS A 130 14.31 4.63 16.00
N PRO A 131 15.54 4.07 15.93
CA PRO A 131 16.74 4.87 15.89
C PRO A 131 16.74 5.80 14.67
N SER A 132 17.19 7.03 14.86
CA SER A 132 17.47 7.93 13.73
C SER A 132 18.60 7.33 12.90
N SER A 133 18.32 7.09 11.62
CA SER A 133 19.29 6.67 10.60
C SER A 133 20.44 7.66 10.47
#